data_AF-A0A9E3XGR8-F1
#
_entry.id   AF-A0A9E3XGR8-F1
#
_cell.length_a   1.000
_cell.length_b   1.000
_cell.length_c   1.000
_cell.angle_alpha   90.00
_cell.angle_beta   90.00
_cell.angle_gamma   90.00
#
_symmetry.space_group_name_H-M   'P 1'
#
loop_
_entity.id
_entity.type
_entity.pdbx_description
1 polymer ?
#
loop_
_entity_poly.entity_id
_entity_poly.type
_entity_poly.pdbx_seq_one_letter_code
_entity_poly.pdbx_strand_id
1 'polypeptide(L)'
;MMLNLSELFQKTRPLSVNKLEDVGDILQYLLPWVALLAVALQGDAEAARRWLYAGSITVTLTLLGKFLFNFTPLGTRPNGGRDSFPSGHTSSAFMGAAFVHFHFGWPWAILPYLLAALTGYSRIQANKHWLRDVIAGAVLAVVTGYFTVG
;
A
#
# COMPACT_ATOMS: atom_id res chain seq x y z
N MET A 1 29.56 14.92 14.36
CA MET A 1 28.28 14.41 13.82
C MET A 1 28.62 13.47 12.67
N MET A 2 28.58 12.15 12.87
CA MET A 2 28.84 11.20 11.79
C MET A 2 27.56 11.06 10.95
N LEU A 3 27.62 11.44 9.68
CA LEU A 3 26.54 11.19 8.73
C LEU A 3 26.31 9.68 8.61
N ASN A 4 25.07 9.25 8.81
CA ASN A 4 24.70 7.85 8.63
C ASN A 4 24.80 7.52 7.13
N LEU A 5 25.41 6.38 6.79
CA LEU A 5 25.49 5.88 5.41
C LEU A 5 24.11 5.80 4.74
N SER A 6 23.04 5.53 5.50
CA SER A 6 21.67 5.51 4.96
C SER A 6 21.16 6.91 4.57
N GLU A 7 21.49 7.94 5.36
CA GLU A 7 21.16 9.34 5.08
C GLU A 7 21.96 9.84 3.86
N LEU A 8 23.23 9.48 3.80
CA LEU A 8 24.09 9.80 2.65
C LEU A 8 23.52 9.17 1.37
N PHE A 9 23.14 7.90 1.43
CA PHE A 9 22.56 7.19 0.29
C PHE A 9 21.23 7.82 -0.15
N GLN A 10 20.36 8.21 0.79
CA GLN A 10 19.13 8.93 0.46
C GLN A 10 19.41 10.27 -0.23
N LYS A 11 20.42 11.00 0.24
CA LYS A 11 20.81 12.32 -0.30
C LYS A 11 21.46 12.24 -1.69
N THR A 12 22.01 11.09 -2.06
CA THR A 12 22.64 10.85 -3.38
C THR A 12 21.75 10.16 -4.40
N ARG A 13 20.49 9.81 -4.05
CA ARG A 13 19.56 9.17 -5.01
C ARG A 13 19.14 10.15 -6.12
N PRO A 14 18.89 9.67 -7.35
CA PRO A 14 18.35 10.49 -8.42
C PRO A 14 17.04 11.16 -8.00
N LEU A 15 16.85 12.43 -8.37
CA LEU A 15 15.62 13.19 -8.06
C LEU A 15 14.35 12.48 -8.56
N SER A 16 14.42 11.73 -9.64
CA SER A 16 13.29 10.94 -10.18
C SER A 16 12.83 9.84 -9.21
N VAL A 17 13.76 9.19 -8.52
CA VAL A 17 13.44 8.14 -7.54
C VAL A 17 12.77 8.76 -6.31
N ASN A 18 13.27 9.90 -5.82
CA ASN A 18 12.65 10.59 -4.68
C ASN A 18 11.23 11.06 -5.04
N LYS A 19 11.03 11.70 -6.19
CA LYS A 19 9.69 12.10 -6.65
C LYS A 19 8.73 10.92 -6.80
N LEU A 20 9.22 9.78 -7.31
CA LEU A 20 8.41 8.58 -7.44
C LEU A 20 8.05 7.99 -6.07
N GLU A 21 8.98 8.01 -5.11
CA GLU A 21 8.72 7.67 -3.71
C GLU A 21 7.62 8.57 -3.12
N ASP A 22 7.72 9.89 -3.28
CA ASP A 22 6.72 10.84 -2.79
C ASP A 22 5.33 10.58 -3.40
N VAL A 23 5.26 10.27 -4.71
CA VAL A 23 4.00 9.89 -5.37
C VAL A 23 3.39 8.65 -4.72
N GLY A 24 4.20 7.62 -4.45
CA GLY A 24 3.73 6.43 -3.75
C GLY A 24 3.23 6.71 -2.33
N ASP A 25 3.89 7.63 -1.61
CA ASP A 25 3.51 8.04 -0.25
C ASP A 25 2.18 8.78 -0.23
N ILE A 26 1.88 9.55 -1.26
CA ILE A 26 0.58 10.21 -1.45
C ILE A 26 -0.49 9.18 -1.81
N LEU A 27 -0.23 8.33 -2.80
CA LEU A 27 -1.22 7.41 -3.35
C LEU A 27 -1.71 6.35 -2.35
N GLN A 28 -0.84 5.88 -1.44
CA GLN A 28 -1.25 4.92 -0.40
C GLN A 28 -2.39 5.43 0.50
N TYR A 29 -2.48 6.75 0.70
CA TYR A 29 -3.55 7.38 1.48
C TYR A 29 -4.66 7.87 0.56
N LEU A 30 -4.32 8.54 -0.54
CA LEU A 30 -5.29 9.13 -1.45
C LEU A 30 -6.31 8.10 -1.95
N LEU A 31 -5.87 6.92 -2.36
CA LEU A 31 -6.76 5.92 -2.98
C LEU A 31 -7.86 5.43 -2.01
N PRO A 32 -7.55 4.96 -0.78
CA PRO A 32 -8.59 4.64 0.21
C PRO A 32 -9.52 5.81 0.54
N TRP A 33 -8.98 7.01 0.75
CA TRP A 33 -9.77 8.15 1.20
C TRP A 33 -10.69 8.70 0.10
N VAL A 34 -10.26 8.68 -1.16
CA VAL A 34 -11.13 9.04 -2.30
C VAL A 34 -12.25 8.01 -2.47
N ALA A 35 -11.98 6.73 -2.28
CA ALA A 35 -13.00 5.69 -2.32
C ALA A 35 -14.05 5.89 -1.21
N LEU A 36 -13.61 6.20 0.01
CA LEU A 36 -14.52 6.54 1.11
C LEU A 36 -15.33 7.80 0.82
N LEU A 37 -14.69 8.86 0.30
CA LEU A 37 -15.36 10.10 -0.05
C LEU A 37 -16.46 9.86 -1.09
N ALA A 38 -16.18 9.07 -2.13
CA ALA A 38 -17.16 8.75 -3.17
C ALA A 38 -18.43 8.11 -2.60
N VAL A 39 -18.27 7.21 -1.62
CA VAL A 39 -19.38 6.56 -0.92
C VAL A 39 -20.08 7.49 0.06
N ALA A 40 -19.33 8.31 0.80
CA ALA A 40 -19.88 9.30 1.72
C ALA A 40 -20.78 10.32 0.99
N LEU A 41 -20.38 10.74 -0.22
CA LEU A 41 -21.19 11.63 -1.06
C LEU A 41 -22.50 11.00 -1.55
N GLN A 42 -22.59 9.66 -1.58
CA GLN A 42 -23.81 8.94 -1.91
C GLN A 42 -24.71 8.67 -0.69
N GLY A 43 -24.21 8.95 0.53
CA GLY A 43 -24.95 8.65 1.76
C GLY A 43 -25.04 7.14 2.07
N ASP A 44 -24.21 6.31 1.45
CA ASP A 44 -24.23 4.85 1.66
C ASP A 44 -23.39 4.47 2.88
N ALA A 45 -24.05 4.47 4.04
CA ALA A 45 -23.44 4.14 5.32
C ALA A 45 -22.95 2.67 5.39
N GLU A 46 -23.60 1.75 4.67
CA GLU A 46 -23.23 0.34 4.67
C GLU A 46 -21.93 0.12 3.87
N ALA A 47 -21.80 0.76 2.72
CA ALA A 47 -20.55 0.75 1.97
C ALA A 47 -19.40 1.44 2.74
N ALA A 48 -19.68 2.54 3.45
CA ALA A 48 -18.68 3.17 4.32
C ALA A 48 -18.23 2.24 5.47
N ARG A 49 -19.16 1.44 6.01
CA ARG A 49 -18.85 0.41 7.02
C ARG A 49 -18.00 -0.72 6.44
N ARG A 50 -18.32 -1.21 5.24
CA ARG A 50 -17.50 -2.21 4.52
C ARG A 50 -16.10 -1.69 4.23
N TRP A 51 -15.96 -0.41 3.87
CA TRP A 51 -14.67 0.26 3.72
C TRP A 51 -13.87 0.22 5.02
N LEU A 52 -14.50 0.53 6.15
CA LEU A 52 -13.87 0.50 7.47
C LEU A 52 -13.40 -0.91 7.84
N TYR A 53 -14.21 -1.93 7.57
CA TYR A 53 -13.81 -3.33 7.79
C TYR A 53 -12.66 -3.76 6.88
N ALA A 54 -12.75 -3.48 5.58
CA ALA A 54 -11.68 -3.77 4.63
C ALA A 54 -10.35 -3.10 5.07
N GLY A 55 -10.42 -1.83 5.48
CA GLY A 55 -9.26 -1.05 5.92
C GLY A 55 -8.66 -1.55 7.22
N SER A 56 -9.48 -1.74 8.25
CA SER A 56 -9.00 -2.21 9.56
C SER A 56 -8.39 -3.61 9.49
N ILE A 57 -9.00 -4.53 8.72
CA ILE A 57 -8.46 -5.87 8.51
C ILE A 57 -7.15 -5.80 7.71
N THR A 58 -7.09 -5.02 6.62
CA THR A 58 -5.87 -4.85 5.82
C THR A 58 -4.71 -4.31 6.65
N VAL A 59 -4.94 -3.26 7.45
CA VAL A 59 -3.94 -2.67 8.35
C VAL A 59 -3.50 -3.70 9.39
N THR A 60 -4.46 -4.37 10.04
CA THR A 60 -4.16 -5.38 11.07
C THR A 60 -3.32 -6.52 10.52
N LEU A 61 -3.69 -7.10 9.38
CA LEU A 61 -2.94 -8.19 8.75
C LEU A 61 -1.56 -7.74 8.25
N THR A 62 -1.46 -6.50 7.76
CA THR A 62 -0.17 -5.91 7.36
C THR A 62 0.75 -5.75 8.57
N LEU A 63 0.23 -5.21 9.67
CA LEU A 63 0.99 -5.02 10.91
C LEU A 63 1.37 -6.34 11.55
N LEU A 64 0.46 -7.32 11.54
CA LEU A 64 0.74 -8.68 12.01
C LEU A 64 1.84 -9.33 11.16
N GLY A 65 1.76 -9.23 9.83
CA GLY A 65 2.81 -9.71 8.94
C GLY A 65 4.15 -9.05 9.23
N LYS A 66 4.17 -7.73 9.45
CA LYS A 66 5.39 -7.03 9.88
C LYS A 66 5.88 -7.60 11.19
N PHE A 67 5.05 -7.66 12.23
CA PHE A 67 5.45 -8.19 13.53
C PHE A 67 6.06 -9.60 13.46
N LEU A 68 5.43 -10.52 12.72
CA LEU A 68 5.85 -11.91 12.61
C LEU A 68 7.17 -12.09 11.82
N PHE A 69 7.34 -11.32 10.74
CA PHE A 69 8.48 -11.48 9.84
C PHE A 69 9.60 -10.45 10.09
N ASN A 70 9.33 -9.51 11.01
CA ASN A 70 10.18 -8.49 11.63
C ASN A 70 11.66 -8.86 11.71
N PHE A 71 11.97 -10.04 12.26
CA PHE A 71 13.35 -10.45 12.56
C PHE A 71 13.84 -11.64 11.72
N THR A 72 13.14 -11.94 10.64
CA THR A 72 13.50 -13.00 9.68
C THR A 72 14.16 -12.40 8.44
N PRO A 73 14.71 -13.22 7.50
CA PRO A 73 15.17 -12.71 6.21
C PRO A 73 14.09 -11.97 5.40
N LEU A 74 12.80 -12.28 5.61
CA LEU A 74 11.70 -11.59 4.93
C LEU A 74 11.56 -10.13 5.39
N GLY A 75 11.93 -9.80 6.63
CA GLY A 75 11.86 -8.45 7.19
C GLY A 75 12.95 -7.49 6.70
N THR A 76 14.00 -8.00 6.05
CA THR A 76 15.14 -7.18 5.58
C THR A 76 14.83 -6.51 4.23
N ARG A 77 14.98 -5.19 4.16
CA ARG A 77 14.79 -4.38 2.95
C ARG A 77 16.00 -4.44 2.01
N PRO A 78 15.84 -4.13 0.71
CA PRO A 78 16.98 -4.03 -0.22
C PRO A 78 18.05 -3.02 0.23
N ASN A 79 17.67 -1.96 0.94
CA ASN A 79 18.58 -0.96 1.49
C ASN A 79 19.18 -1.33 2.87
N GLY A 80 19.00 -2.55 3.35
CA GLY A 80 19.47 -3.01 4.66
C GLY A 80 18.58 -2.64 5.85
N GLY A 81 17.50 -1.88 5.63
CA GLY A 81 16.52 -1.55 6.68
C GLY A 81 15.64 -2.73 7.10
N ARG A 82 14.82 -2.51 8.12
CA ARG A 82 13.81 -3.44 8.65
C ARG A 82 12.40 -3.09 8.15
N ASP A 83 11.41 -3.90 8.51
CA ASP A 83 9.99 -3.77 8.16
C ASP A 83 9.70 -3.88 6.67
N SER A 84 10.36 -4.80 5.97
CA SER A 84 10.14 -5.06 4.54
C SER A 84 8.82 -5.80 4.29
N PHE A 85 8.65 -7.01 4.83
CA PHE A 85 7.48 -7.83 4.52
C PHE A 85 6.31 -7.63 5.50
N PRO A 86 5.05 -7.58 5.01
CA PRO A 86 4.64 -7.19 3.66
C PRO A 86 4.72 -5.65 3.47
N SER A 87 4.58 -5.18 2.23
CA SER A 87 4.56 -3.75 1.92
C SER A 87 3.25 -3.10 2.38
N GLY A 88 3.35 -2.17 3.34
CA GLY A 88 2.19 -1.44 3.86
C GLY A 88 1.65 -0.37 2.91
N HIS A 89 2.53 0.29 2.15
CA HIS A 89 2.11 1.25 1.13
C HIS A 89 1.27 0.56 0.05
N THR A 90 1.74 -0.63 -0.36
CA THR A 90 1.04 -1.41 -1.38
C THR A 90 -0.28 -1.95 -0.84
N SER A 91 -0.33 -2.52 0.37
CA SER A 91 -1.59 -3.04 0.91
C SER A 91 -2.63 -1.94 1.10
N SER A 92 -2.24 -0.75 1.58
CA SER A 92 -3.16 0.39 1.70
C SER A 92 -3.68 0.86 0.33
N ALA A 93 -2.78 1.06 -0.65
CA ALA A 93 -3.18 1.48 -1.99
C ALA A 93 -4.11 0.46 -2.67
N PHE A 94 -3.78 -0.83 -2.58
CA PHE A 94 -4.61 -1.90 -3.15
C PHE A 94 -5.93 -2.10 -2.38
N MET A 95 -6.01 -1.77 -1.09
CA MET A 95 -7.27 -1.77 -0.36
C MET A 95 -8.24 -0.75 -0.96
N GLY A 96 -7.79 0.47 -1.26
CA GLY A 96 -8.63 1.48 -1.90
C GLY A 96 -9.08 1.04 -3.29
N ALA A 97 -8.16 0.49 -4.10
CA ALA A 97 -8.50 -0.03 -5.42
C ALA A 97 -9.46 -1.23 -5.38
N ALA A 98 -9.24 -2.17 -4.45
CA ALA A 98 -10.11 -3.33 -4.26
C ALA A 98 -11.50 -2.93 -3.77
N PHE A 99 -11.60 -1.94 -2.89
CA PHE A 99 -12.88 -1.39 -2.48
C PHE A 99 -13.65 -0.84 -3.69
N VAL A 100 -13.01 -0.01 -4.53
CA VAL A 100 -13.64 0.49 -5.75
C VAL A 100 -14.08 -0.65 -6.68
N HIS A 101 -13.25 -1.67 -6.83
CA HIS A 101 -13.58 -2.84 -7.63
C HIS A 101 -14.81 -3.58 -7.12
N PHE A 102 -14.86 -3.95 -5.85
CA PHE A 102 -15.95 -4.78 -5.34
C PHE A 102 -17.23 -3.99 -5.06
N HIS A 103 -17.14 -2.67 -4.86
CA HIS A 103 -18.32 -1.82 -4.65
C HIS A 103 -18.87 -1.21 -5.95
N PHE A 104 -18.02 -0.64 -6.81
CA PHE A 104 -18.44 0.04 -8.04
C PHE A 104 -18.32 -0.83 -9.31
N GLY A 105 -17.57 -1.94 -9.24
CA GLY A 105 -17.37 -2.84 -10.37
C GLY A 105 -16.37 -2.32 -11.43
N TRP A 106 -16.21 -3.11 -12.48
CA TRP A 106 -15.50 -2.70 -13.69
C TRP A 106 -16.40 -1.75 -14.53
N PRO A 107 -15.84 -0.76 -15.24
CA PRO A 107 -14.41 -0.47 -15.45
C PRO A 107 -13.77 0.47 -14.43
N TRP A 108 -14.52 0.93 -13.41
CA TRP A 108 -14.09 1.96 -12.45
C TRP A 108 -12.82 1.59 -11.68
N ALA A 109 -12.51 0.30 -11.55
CA ALA A 109 -11.32 -0.21 -10.88
C ALA A 109 -10.01 -0.14 -11.67
N ILE A 110 -10.04 0.06 -12.99
CA ILE A 110 -8.82 0.03 -13.84
C ILE A 110 -7.80 1.05 -13.35
N LEU A 111 -8.20 2.33 -13.29
CA LEU A 111 -7.30 3.40 -12.90
C LEU A 111 -6.82 3.28 -11.44
N PRO A 112 -7.68 3.00 -10.45
CA PRO A 112 -7.24 2.71 -9.08
C PRO A 112 -6.20 1.59 -8.98
N TYR A 113 -6.36 0.48 -9.70
CA TYR A 113 -5.37 -0.60 -9.68
C TYR A 113 -4.06 -0.20 -10.35
N LEU A 114 -4.09 0.56 -11.44
CA LEU A 114 -2.87 1.10 -12.06
C LEU A 114 -2.11 2.02 -11.11
N LEU A 115 -2.81 2.90 -10.40
CA LEU A 115 -2.22 3.78 -9.40
C LEU A 115 -1.70 3.00 -8.18
N ALA A 116 -2.40 1.96 -7.74
CA ALA A 116 -1.93 1.09 -6.67
C ALA A 116 -0.68 0.29 -7.08
N ALA A 117 -0.62 -0.17 -8.33
CA ALA A 117 0.57 -0.79 -8.90
C ALA A 117 1.74 0.20 -8.98
N LEU A 118 1.49 1.46 -9.36
CA LEU A 118 2.49 2.53 -9.33
C LEU A 118 3.03 2.76 -7.91
N THR A 119 2.17 2.74 -6.89
CA THR A 119 2.60 2.79 -5.47
C THR A 119 3.55 1.64 -5.16
N GLY A 120 3.21 0.40 -5.53
CA GLY A 120 4.10 -0.75 -5.36
C GLY A 120 5.44 -0.61 -6.10
N TYR A 121 5.40 -0.17 -7.35
CA TYR A 121 6.59 0.07 -8.16
C TYR A 121 7.51 1.13 -7.53
N SER A 122 6.95 2.22 -7.00
CA SER A 122 7.73 3.25 -6.30
C SER A 122 8.57 2.68 -5.16
N ARG A 123 8.03 1.70 -4.42
CA ARG A 123 8.71 1.08 -3.29
C ARG A 123 9.91 0.24 -3.70
N ILE A 124 9.79 -0.43 -4.85
CA ILE A 124 10.88 -1.22 -5.44
C ILE A 124 11.99 -0.27 -5.91
N GLN A 125 11.64 0.79 -6.66
CA GLN A 125 12.62 1.78 -7.13
C GLN A 125 13.33 2.51 -5.97
N ALA A 126 12.63 2.75 -4.87
CA ALA A 126 13.18 3.36 -3.67
C ALA A 126 14.02 2.39 -2.80
N ASN A 127 14.19 1.11 -3.21
CA ASN A 127 14.84 0.06 -2.44
C ASN A 127 14.24 -0.16 -1.04
N LYS A 128 12.94 0.14 -0.88
CA LYS A 128 12.20 -0.02 0.37
C LYS A 128 11.56 -1.39 0.50
N HIS A 129 11.21 -2.01 -0.61
CA HIS A 129 10.53 -3.31 -0.62
C HIS A 129 11.02 -4.17 -1.78
N TRP A 130 11.08 -5.47 -1.56
CA TRP A 130 11.26 -6.45 -2.61
C TRP A 130 9.94 -6.64 -3.36
N LEU A 131 10.00 -7.12 -4.61
CA LEU A 131 8.80 -7.43 -5.40
C LEU A 131 7.84 -8.38 -4.65
N ARG A 132 8.37 -9.36 -3.92
CA ARG A 132 7.56 -10.29 -3.09
C ARG A 132 6.74 -9.55 -2.02
N ASP A 133 7.28 -8.49 -1.43
CA ASP A 133 6.61 -7.74 -0.35
C ASP A 133 5.45 -6.93 -0.93
N VAL A 134 5.64 -6.40 -2.15
CA VAL A 134 4.63 -5.69 -2.94
C VAL A 134 3.50 -6.64 -3.35
N ILE A 135 3.84 -7.79 -3.95
CA ILE A 135 2.84 -8.80 -4.35
C ILE A 135 2.04 -9.27 -3.13
N ALA A 136 2.70 -9.58 -2.01
CA ALA A 136 2.02 -10.00 -0.80
C ALA A 136 1.07 -8.92 -0.26
N GLY A 137 1.50 -7.65 -0.24
CA GLY A 137 0.64 -6.53 0.17
C GLY A 137 -0.58 -6.38 -0.74
N ALA A 138 -0.40 -6.49 -2.06
CA ALA A 138 -1.48 -6.41 -3.04
C ALA A 138 -2.49 -7.55 -2.88
N VAL A 139 -2.02 -8.80 -2.81
CA VAL A 139 -2.86 -10.00 -2.64
C VAL A 139 -3.65 -9.91 -1.33
N LEU A 140 -2.99 -9.59 -0.22
CA LEU A 140 -3.62 -9.44 1.09
C LEU A 140 -4.80 -8.46 1.03
N ALA A 141 -4.61 -7.29 0.42
CA ALA A 141 -5.63 -6.26 0.34
C ALA A 141 -6.78 -6.63 -0.61
N VAL A 142 -6.49 -7.22 -1.77
CA VAL A 142 -7.53 -7.66 -2.72
C VAL A 142 -8.38 -8.80 -2.13
N VAL A 143 -7.74 -9.78 -1.50
CA VAL A 143 -8.47 -10.88 -0.83
C VAL A 143 -9.31 -10.34 0.31
N THR A 144 -8.79 -9.41 1.11
CA THR A 144 -9.57 -8.75 2.17
C THR A 144 -10.78 -8.04 1.59
N GLY A 145 -10.60 -7.25 0.51
CA GLY A 145 -11.69 -6.56 -0.17
C GLY A 145 -12.76 -7.51 -0.69
N TYR A 146 -12.36 -8.65 -1.27
CA TYR A 146 -13.30 -9.65 -1.78
C TYR A 146 -14.24 -10.18 -0.69
N PHE A 147 -13.73 -10.45 0.52
CA PHE A 147 -14.53 -10.98 1.62
C PHE A 147 -15.31 -9.94 2.43
N THR A 148 -14.95 -8.66 2.31
CA THR A 148 -15.53 -7.59 3.16
C THR A 148 -16.45 -6.66 2.39
N VAL A 149 -16.26 -6.53 1.07
CA VAL A 149 -16.99 -5.61 0.21
C VAL A 149 -17.84 -6.37 -0.81
N GLY A 150 -17.26 -7.40 -1.42
CA GLY A 150 -17.91 -8.30 -2.39
C GLY A 150 -18.92 -9.22 -1.73
#